data_AF-A0A4Y5T500-F1
#
_entry.id   AF-A0A4Y5T500-F1
#
_cell.length_a   1.000
_cell.length_b   1.000
_cell.length_c   1.000
_cell.angle_alpha   90.00
_cell.angle_beta   90.00
_cell.angle_gamma   90.00
#
_symmetry.space_group_name_H-M   'P 1'
#
loop_
_entity.id
_entity.type
_entity.pdbx_description
1 polymer ?
#
loop_
_entity_poly.entity_id
_entity_poly.type
_entity_poly.pdbx_seq_one_letter_code
_entity_poly.pdbx_strand_id
1 'polypeptide(L)'
;MCKQYNENPFPLEKLNIYHTSPDSRNNTKQRILESGLEVEMANAEKTSLEISSKGIDKGIGLEQLCEFLAIPLSKTIVVGDADNDKGAMKKSWIIYCYDKCQ
;
A
#
# COMPACT_ATOMS: atom_id res chain seq x y z
N MET A 1 -1.04 -18.63 5.18
CA MET A 1 -1.24 -18.64 3.71
C MET A 1 -2.42 -19.55 3.41
N CYS A 2 -3.31 -19.20 2.47
CA CYS A 2 -4.44 -20.08 2.16
C CYS A 2 -3.94 -21.38 1.50
N LYS A 3 -4.64 -22.49 1.76
CA LYS A 3 -4.30 -23.84 1.24
C LYS A 3 -4.07 -23.82 -0.27
N GLN A 4 -4.88 -23.03 -0.97
CA GLN A 4 -4.87 -22.86 -2.42
C GLN A 4 -3.54 -22.30 -2.97
N TYR A 5 -2.92 -21.34 -2.29
CA TYR A 5 -1.62 -20.78 -2.71
C TYR A 5 -0.48 -21.77 -2.49
N ASN A 6 -0.53 -22.53 -1.40
CA ASN A 6 0.48 -23.55 -1.11
C ASN A 6 0.46 -24.71 -2.12
N GLU A 7 -0.72 -25.03 -2.66
CA GLU A 7 -0.91 -26.10 -3.65
C GLU A 7 -0.51 -25.67 -5.06
N ASN A 8 -0.69 -24.39 -5.42
CA ASN A 8 -0.29 -23.85 -6.72
C ASN A 8 0.23 -22.40 -6.56
N PRO A 9 1.53 -22.21 -6.28
CA PRO A 9 2.11 -20.89 -6.12
C PRO A 9 2.07 -20.11 -7.44
N PHE A 10 1.74 -18.82 -7.35
CA PHE A 10 1.77 -17.90 -8.48
C PHE A 10 2.36 -16.55 -8.04
N PRO A 11 2.92 -15.75 -8.96
CA PRO A 11 3.40 -14.41 -8.63
C PRO A 11 2.27 -13.56 -8.04
N LEU A 12 2.55 -12.86 -6.94
CA LEU A 12 1.62 -11.93 -6.31
C LEU A 12 2.19 -10.52 -6.43
N GLU A 13 1.41 -9.62 -7.01
CA GLU A 13 1.74 -8.20 -7.13
C GLU A 13 1.51 -7.46 -5.81
N LYS A 14 0.52 -7.92 -5.04
CA LYS A 14 0.10 -7.33 -3.77
C LYS A 14 -0.57 -8.37 -2.88
N LEU A 15 -0.29 -8.31 -1.57
CA LEU A 15 -0.92 -9.14 -0.56
C LEU A 15 -1.52 -8.29 0.56
N ASN A 16 -2.80 -8.51 0.87
CA ASN A 16 -3.46 -7.92 2.02
C ASN A 16 -3.72 -9.00 3.09
N ILE A 17 -3.25 -8.76 4.31
CA ILE A 17 -3.47 -9.64 5.45
C ILE A 17 -4.40 -8.94 6.45
N TYR A 18 -5.55 -9.55 6.70
CA TYR A 18 -6.54 -9.06 7.65
C TYR A 18 -6.33 -9.70 9.01
N HIS A 19 -6.19 -8.87 10.04
CA HIS A 19 -6.04 -9.31 11.43
C HIS A 19 -7.26 -8.90 12.25
N THR A 20 -7.45 -9.57 13.39
CA THR A 20 -8.52 -9.23 14.35
C THR A 20 -8.12 -8.09 15.28
N SER A 21 -6.83 -7.74 15.38
CA SER A 21 -6.33 -6.64 16.22
C SER A 21 -5.08 -5.96 15.63
N PRO A 22 -4.81 -4.69 16.00
CA PRO A 22 -3.58 -4.00 15.63
C PRO A 22 -2.32 -4.70 16.14
N ASP A 23 -2.37 -5.32 17.33
CA ASP A 23 -1.23 -6.03 17.89
C ASP A 23 -0.89 -7.28 17.07
N SER A 24 -1.89 -8.04 16.65
CA SER A 24 -1.70 -9.19 15.76
C SER A 24 -1.08 -8.76 14.43
N ARG A 25 -1.54 -7.63 13.86
CA ARG A 25 -0.94 -7.03 12.66
C ARG A 25 0.53 -6.64 12.87
N ASN A 26 0.83 -5.98 13.99
CA ASN A 26 2.19 -5.53 14.32
C ASN A 26 3.14 -6.72 14.51
N ASN A 27 2.68 -7.82 15.11
CA ASN A 27 3.44 -9.06 15.23
C ASN A 27 3.77 -9.67 13.86
N THR A 28 2.80 -9.73 12.94
CA THR A 28 3.04 -10.17 11.57
C THR A 28 4.05 -9.26 10.85
N LYS A 29 3.91 -7.94 11.01
CA LYS A 29 4.84 -6.96 10.42
C LYS A 29 6.27 -7.18 10.90
N GLN A 30 6.49 -7.38 12.20
CA GLN A 30 7.83 -7.65 12.75
C GLN A 30 8.44 -8.94 12.17
N ARG A 31 7.66 -10.02 12.09
CA ARG A 31 8.12 -11.28 11.51
C ARG A 31 8.54 -11.16 10.04
N ILE A 32 7.90 -10.28 9.28
CA ILE A 32 8.27 -9.99 7.87
C ILE A 32 9.54 -9.13 7.81
N LEU A 33 9.71 -8.16 8.71
CA LEU A 33 10.95 -7.38 8.79
C LEU A 33 12.14 -8.28 9.14
N GLU A 34 11.97 -9.17 10.12
CA GLU A 34 12.98 -10.12 10.57
C GLU A 34 13.34 -11.18 9.51
N SER A 35 12.42 -11.51 8.60
CA SER A 35 12.71 -12.45 7.51
C SER A 35 13.56 -11.84 6.40
N GLY A 36 13.78 -10.53 6.40
CA GLY A 36 14.59 -9.83 5.39
C GLY A 36 13.94 -9.78 4.00
N LEU A 37 12.63 -9.98 3.89
CA LEU A 37 11.92 -9.89 2.62
C LEU A 37 11.98 -8.45 2.09
N GLU A 38 12.31 -8.31 0.81
CA GLU A 38 12.34 -7.00 0.12
C GLU A 38 10.93 -6.58 -0.28
N VAL A 39 10.17 -6.10 0.71
CA VAL A 39 8.78 -5.65 0.54
C VAL A 39 8.56 -4.29 1.19
N GLU A 40 7.62 -3.52 0.63
CA GLU A 40 7.01 -2.39 1.34
C GLU A 40 5.80 -2.88 2.14
N MET A 41 5.58 -2.28 3.31
CA MET A 41 4.46 -2.62 4.18
C MET A 41 3.73 -1.37 4.67
N ALA A 42 2.45 -1.27 4.31
CA ALA A 42 1.57 -0.20 4.76
C ALA A 42 0.51 -0.73 5.73
N ASN A 43 0.26 0.02 6.81
CA ASN A 43 -0.94 -0.23 7.61
C ASN A 43 -2.14 0.25 6.78
N ALA A 44 -3.08 -0.64 6.56
CA ALA A 44 -4.36 -0.32 5.95
C ALA A 44 -5.45 -0.47 7.00
N GLU A 45 -6.45 0.42 6.94
CA GLU A 45 -7.58 0.43 7.88
C GLU A 45 -7.13 0.33 9.36
N LYS A 46 -7.94 -0.30 10.22
CA LYS A 46 -7.62 -0.46 11.64
C LYS A 46 -6.68 -1.64 11.92
N THR A 47 -6.81 -2.74 11.18
CA THR A 47 -6.15 -4.02 11.49
C THR A 47 -5.52 -4.73 10.30
N SER A 48 -5.62 -4.19 9.08
CA SER A 48 -5.04 -4.84 7.90
C SER A 48 -3.60 -4.38 7.63
N LEU A 49 -2.82 -5.30 7.05
CA LEU A 49 -1.46 -5.06 6.59
C LEU A 49 -1.44 -5.28 5.08
N GLU A 50 -1.07 -4.24 4.35
CA GLU A 50 -0.84 -4.27 2.91
C GLU A 50 0.65 -4.46 2.63
N ILE A 51 0.97 -5.38 1.72
CA ILE A 51 2.33 -5.76 1.35
C ILE A 51 2.47 -5.66 -0.17
N SER A 52 3.50 -4.96 -0.63
CA SER A 52 3.89 -4.81 -2.04
C SER A 52 5.40 -5.00 -2.21
N SER A 53 5.86 -5.13 -3.44
CA SER A 53 7.30 -5.17 -3.75
C SER A 53 8.00 -3.90 -3.25
N LYS A 54 9.25 -4.04 -2.80
CA LYS A 54 10.09 -2.93 -2.35
C LYS A 54 10.14 -1.80 -3.39
N GLY A 55 10.03 -0.55 -2.92
CA GLY A 55 10.08 0.62 -3.77
C GLY A 55 8.87 0.80 -4.70
N ILE A 56 7.74 0.12 -4.45
CA ILE A 56 6.48 0.33 -5.17
C ILE A 56 5.44 0.96 -4.23
N ASP A 57 4.93 2.13 -4.61
CA ASP A 57 3.82 2.80 -3.92
C ASP A 57 2.83 3.47 -4.91
N LYS A 58 1.69 3.95 -4.40
CA LYS A 58 0.66 4.63 -5.21
C LYS A 58 1.19 5.88 -5.92
N GLY A 59 2.19 6.55 -5.35
CA GLY A 59 2.78 7.75 -5.94
C GLY A 59 3.61 7.45 -7.17
N ILE A 60 4.37 6.35 -7.17
CA ILE A 60 5.07 5.85 -8.35
C ILE A 60 4.07 5.43 -9.44
N GLY A 61 3.00 4.74 -9.05
CA GLY A 61 1.92 4.38 -9.98
C GLY A 61 1.26 5.61 -10.61
N LEU A 62 1.02 6.67 -9.82
CA LEU A 62 0.46 7.93 -10.32
C LEU A 62 1.36 8.61 -11.36
N GLU A 63 2.68 8.66 -11.10
CA GLU A 63 3.66 9.22 -12.05
C GLU A 63 3.65 8.47 -13.38
N GLN A 64 3.73 7.13 -13.33
CA GLN A 64 3.70 6.29 -14.52
C GLN A 64 2.40 6.45 -15.32
N LEU A 65 1.26 6.56 -14.62
CA LEU A 65 -0.04 6.79 -15.26
C LEU A 65 -0.11 8.17 -15.93
N CYS A 66 0.42 9.21 -15.27
CA CYS A 66 0.48 10.56 -15.81
C CYS A 66 1.34 10.63 -17.07
N GLU A 67 2.49 9.96 -17.06
CA GLU A 67 3.38 9.83 -18.22
C GLU A 67 2.66 9.15 -19.39
N PHE A 68 2.02 8.00 -19.14
CA PHE A 68 1.29 7.25 -20.16
C PHE A 68 0.15 8.05 -20.79
N LEU A 69 -0.57 8.84 -19.99
CA LEU A 69 -1.70 9.66 -20.45
C LEU A 69 -1.30 11.04 -20.99
N ALA A 70 -0.01 11.38 -20.95
CA ALA A 70 0.50 12.72 -21.24
C ALA A 70 -0.20 13.84 -20.43
N ILE A 71 -0.54 13.54 -19.16
CA ILE A 71 -1.14 14.50 -18.22
C ILE A 71 -0.05 14.97 -17.26
N PRO A 72 0.22 16.29 -17.17
CA PRO A 72 1.15 16.80 -16.17
C PRO A 72 0.68 16.46 -14.75
N LEU A 73 1.60 16.01 -13.90
CA LEU A 73 1.31 15.73 -12.49
C LEU A 73 0.72 16.95 -11.75
N SER A 74 1.08 18.17 -12.19
CA SER A 74 0.50 19.43 -11.70
C SER A 74 -0.99 19.61 -11.98
N LYS A 75 -1.58 18.78 -12.85
CA LYS A 75 -3.01 18.74 -13.16
C LYS A 75 -3.73 17.57 -12.49
N THR A 76 -3.12 16.97 -11.47
CA THR A 76 -3.73 15.89 -10.69
C THR A 76 -4.19 16.37 -9.33
N ILE A 77 -5.26 15.75 -8.84
CA ILE A 77 -5.75 15.89 -7.48
C ILE A 77 -5.70 14.50 -6.86
N VAL A 78 -5.08 14.38 -5.68
CA VAL A 78 -5.09 13.13 -4.91
C VAL A 78 -6.00 13.32 -3.71
N VAL A 79 -6.96 12.40 -3.59
CA VAL A 79 -7.87 12.29 -2.45
C VAL A 79 -7.61 10.95 -1.79
N GLY A 80 -7.29 10.96 -0.49
CA GLY A 80 -6.98 9.73 0.25
C GLY A 80 -7.29 9.85 1.73
N ASP A 81 -7.32 8.70 2.39
CA ASP A 81 -7.77 8.52 3.78
C ASP A 81 -6.80 7.69 4.64
N ALA A 82 -5.75 7.12 4.04
CA ALA A 82 -4.88 6.17 4.73
C ALA A 82 -3.38 6.40 4.49
N ASP A 83 -2.56 5.70 5.28
CA ASP A 83 -1.09 5.81 5.24
C ASP A 83 -0.51 5.46 3.86
N ASN A 84 -1.15 4.54 3.12
CA ASN A 84 -0.72 4.15 1.78
C ASN A 84 -0.96 5.24 0.72
N ASP A 85 -1.69 6.32 1.03
CA ASP A 85 -1.87 7.47 0.12
C ASP A 85 -0.76 8.50 0.23
N LYS A 86 0.03 8.47 1.32
CA LYS A 86 1.07 9.49 1.59
C LYS A 86 2.07 9.65 0.44
N GLY A 87 2.43 8.55 -0.23
CA GLY A 87 3.34 8.57 -1.38
C GLY A 87 2.76 9.36 -2.57
N ALA A 88 1.47 9.16 -2.87
CA ALA A 88 0.77 9.88 -3.92
C ALA A 88 0.48 11.34 -3.55
N MET A 89 0.11 11.60 -2.29
CA MET A 89 -0.16 12.95 -1.80
C MET A 89 1.06 13.87 -1.94
N LYS A 90 2.26 13.39 -1.59
CA LYS A 90 3.52 14.15 -1.73
C LYS A 90 3.85 14.55 -3.17
N LYS A 91 3.27 13.88 -4.15
CA LYS A 91 3.57 14.03 -5.58
C LYS A 91 2.53 14.89 -6.31
N SER A 92 1.31 15.01 -5.76
CA SER A 92 0.21 15.76 -6.38
C SER A 92 0.25 17.26 -6.10
N TRP A 93 -0.44 18.04 -6.94
CA TRP A 93 -0.54 19.50 -6.79
C TRP A 93 -1.53 19.93 -5.70
N ILE A 94 -2.71 19.31 -5.65
CA ILE A 94 -3.72 19.55 -4.61
C ILE A 94 -3.95 18.26 -3.84
N ILE A 95 -3.82 18.36 -2.52
CA ILE A 95 -4.00 17.27 -1.58
C ILE A 95 -5.31 17.50 -0.82
N TYR A 96 -6.19 16.50 -0.81
CA TYR A 96 -7.34 16.47 0.08
C TYR A 96 -7.27 15.23 0.97
N CYS A 97 -7.07 15.44 2.26
CA CYS A 97 -7.17 14.40 3.28
C CYS A 97 -8.56 14.46 3.90
N TYR A 98 -9.29 13.37 3.84
CA TYR A 98 -10.51 13.21 4.63
C TYR A 98 -10.25 12.23 5.75
N ASP A 99 -10.40 12.69 6.99
CA ASP A 99 -10.28 11.82 8.14
C ASP A 99 -11.57 11.00 8.25
N LYS A 100 -11.48 9.68 8.14
CA LYS A 100 -12.60 8.83 8.55
C LYS A 100 -12.67 8.94 10.06
N CYS A 101 -13.56 9.79 10.57
CA CYS A 101 -13.96 9.77 11.98
C CYS A 101 -14.10 8.31 12.44
N GLN A 102 -13.14 7.87 13.27
CA GLN A 102 -13.24 6.61 14.01
C GLN A 102 -14.03 6.82 15.28
#